data_AF-A0A960MYP7-F1
#
_entry.id   AF-A0A960MYP7-F1
#
_cell.length_a   1.000
_cell.length_b   1.000
_cell.length_c   1.000
_cell.angle_alpha   90.00
_cell.angle_beta   90.00
_cell.angle_gamma   90.00
#
_symmetry.space_group_name_H-M   'P 1'
#
loop_
_entity.id
_entity.type
_entity.pdbx_description
1 polymer ?
#
loop_
_entity_poly.entity_id
_entity_poly.type
_entity_poly.pdbx_seq_one_letter_code
_entity_poly.pdbx_strand_id
1 'polypeptide(L)'
;GNRFLHNQRLGLIEVTDPSRIDKRFLYHLLNTNGYRAQVRGSATGATVRHTAPGRIKECRVRYPRDIRVQAKVADILSAYDDLIENNRRRIALLEEAARLLYREWFVHFRFPGHEHVPLIDGLPEGWERQAASAVMDVLSGGTPKTGNATFWDGDIGFFTPKDATDTPYVLTTEKTITEEGLRACNSKLYPTDTLFITARGTVGKL
;
A
#
# COMPACT_ATOMS: atom_id res chain seq x y z
N GLY A 1 -21.41 9.24 -25.75
CA GLY A 1 -22.25 8.21 -25.11
C GLY A 1 -22.05 8.27 -23.61
N ASN A 2 -23.07 8.63 -22.85
CA ASN A 2 -22.96 8.80 -21.40
C ASN A 2 -22.82 7.42 -20.72
N ARG A 3 -21.68 7.21 -20.07
CA ARG A 3 -21.35 5.98 -19.34
C ARG A 3 -21.96 6.07 -17.94
N PHE A 4 -23.07 5.37 -17.69
CA PHE A 4 -23.68 5.31 -16.36
C PHE A 4 -23.12 4.12 -15.58
N LEU A 5 -22.57 4.38 -14.40
CA LEU A 5 -22.13 3.34 -13.46
C LEU A 5 -23.34 2.85 -12.66
N HIS A 6 -23.86 1.66 -12.99
CA HIS A 6 -24.90 1.03 -12.17
C HIS A 6 -24.25 0.39 -10.93
N ASN A 7 -24.40 1.02 -9.76
CA ASN A 7 -24.00 0.43 -8.50
C ASN A 7 -25.15 0.51 -7.47
N GLN A 8 -25.72 -0.64 -7.12
CA GLN A 8 -26.83 -0.78 -6.16
C GLN A 8 -26.39 -0.59 -4.69
N ARG A 9 -25.11 -0.29 -4.43
CA ARG A 9 -24.54 -0.10 -3.09
C ARG A 9 -24.13 1.36 -2.80
N LEU A 10 -24.54 2.30 -3.64
CA LEU A 10 -24.35 3.74 -3.42
C LEU A 10 -25.67 4.35 -2.92
N GLY A 11 -25.58 5.09 -1.81
CA GLY A 11 -26.68 5.90 -1.29
C GLY A 11 -26.39 7.38 -1.51
N LEU A 12 -27.38 8.12 -2.04
CA LEU A 12 -27.34 9.58 -2.08
C LEU A 12 -27.91 10.14 -0.78
N ILE A 13 -27.19 11.06 -0.15
CA ILE A 13 -27.67 11.85 0.98
C ILE A 13 -27.88 13.28 0.49
N GLU A 14 -29.11 13.76 0.58
CA GLU A 14 -29.48 15.13 0.27
C GLU A 14 -29.77 15.90 1.56
N VAL A 15 -29.19 17.08 1.66
CA VAL A 15 -29.46 18.00 2.77
C VAL A 15 -30.76 18.74 2.44
N THR A 16 -31.81 18.45 3.20
CA THR A 16 -33.13 19.07 3.01
C THR A 16 -33.20 20.51 3.54
N ASP A 17 -32.33 20.86 4.49
CA ASP A 17 -32.24 22.21 5.06
C ASP A 17 -30.76 22.62 5.24
N PRO A 18 -30.19 23.39 4.30
CA PRO A 18 -28.81 23.85 4.35
C PRO A 18 -28.51 24.80 5.51
N SER A 19 -29.52 25.42 6.13
CA SER A 19 -29.32 26.30 7.29
C SER A 19 -28.99 25.53 8.57
N ARG A 20 -29.35 24.24 8.62
CA ARG A 20 -29.17 23.37 9.78
C ARG A 20 -27.90 22.55 9.74
N ILE A 21 -27.43 22.22 8.54
CA ILE A 21 -26.24 21.39 8.39
C ILE A 21 -25.45 21.73 7.13
N ASP A 22 -24.15 21.99 7.32
CA ASP A 22 -23.22 22.21 6.22
C ASP A 22 -22.90 20.85 5.58
N LYS A 23 -22.95 20.79 4.25
CA LYS A 23 -22.76 19.53 3.50
C LYS A 23 -21.35 18.95 3.68
N ARG A 24 -20.32 19.80 3.76
CA ARG A 24 -18.93 19.38 3.96
C ARG A 24 -18.72 18.91 5.40
N PHE A 25 -19.33 19.60 6.37
CA PHE A 25 -19.36 19.14 7.75
C PHE A 25 -20.05 17.77 7.87
N LEU A 26 -21.19 17.58 7.22
CA LEU A 26 -21.90 16.29 7.18
C LEU A 26 -21.01 15.19 6.62
N TYR A 27 -20.30 15.42 5.51
CA TYR A 27 -19.34 14.47 4.95
C TYR A 27 -18.33 14.01 6.02
N HIS A 28 -17.70 14.96 6.71
CA HIS A 28 -16.73 14.67 7.77
C HIS A 28 -17.38 13.93 8.96
N LEU A 29 -18.59 14.33 9.36
CA LEU A 29 -19.35 13.71 10.45
C LEU A 29 -19.64 12.23 10.16
N LEU A 30 -20.07 11.90 8.94
CA LEU A 30 -20.34 10.53 8.50
C LEU A 30 -19.06 9.67 8.43
N ASN A 31 -17.90 10.31 8.36
CA ASN A 31 -16.60 9.63 8.37
C ASN A 31 -16.02 9.42 9.77
N THR A 32 -16.65 9.96 10.81
CA THR A 32 -16.21 9.74 12.20
C THR A 32 -16.39 8.29 12.64
N ASN A 33 -15.50 7.84 13.52
CA ASN A 33 -15.57 6.49 14.10
C ASN A 33 -16.89 6.22 14.81
N GLY A 34 -17.42 7.21 15.53
CA GLY A 34 -18.69 7.08 16.26
C GLY A 34 -19.88 6.80 15.34
N TYR A 35 -20.01 7.56 14.24
CA TYR A 35 -21.07 7.33 13.27
C TYR A 35 -20.88 5.99 12.54
N ARG A 36 -19.66 5.71 12.05
CA ARG A 36 -19.35 4.46 11.33
C ARG A 36 -19.57 3.23 12.20
N ALA A 37 -19.30 3.31 13.51
CA ALA A 37 -19.55 2.23 14.45
C ALA A 37 -21.06 1.96 14.62
N GLN A 38 -21.90 3.00 14.72
CA GLN A 38 -23.36 2.84 14.75
C GLN A 38 -23.89 2.17 13.48
N VAL A 39 -23.46 2.65 12.30
CA VAL A 39 -23.87 2.05 11.02
C VAL A 39 -23.42 0.59 10.94
N ARG A 40 -22.16 0.29 11.31
CA ARG A 40 -21.60 -1.06 11.26
C ARG A 40 -22.26 -2.01 12.27
N GLY A 41 -22.65 -1.51 13.44
CA GLY A 41 -23.36 -2.27 14.46
C GLY A 41 -24.81 -2.56 14.09
N SER A 42 -25.46 -1.66 13.35
CA SER A 42 -26.82 -1.84 12.84
C SER A 42 -26.91 -2.69 11.55
N ALA A 43 -25.78 -3.02 10.93
CA ALA A 43 -25.72 -3.77 9.68
C ALA A 43 -25.93 -5.28 9.88
N THR A 44 -26.59 -5.94 8.94
CA THR A 44 -26.95 -7.37 8.98
C THR A 44 -26.08 -8.21 8.06
N GLY A 45 -25.81 -9.48 8.44
CA GLY A 45 -24.98 -10.42 7.69
C GLY A 45 -23.58 -10.58 8.30
N ALA A 46 -23.11 -11.83 8.46
CA ALA A 46 -21.85 -12.14 9.13
C ALA A 46 -20.63 -11.91 8.22
N THR A 47 -20.72 -12.28 6.93
CA THR A 47 -19.61 -12.21 5.96
C THR A 47 -19.65 -10.93 5.11
N VAL A 48 -20.83 -10.50 4.68
CA VAL A 48 -21.05 -9.22 4.00
C VAL A 48 -22.12 -8.46 4.75
N ARG A 49 -21.73 -7.33 5.34
CA ARG A 49 -22.64 -6.49 6.12
C ARG A 49 -23.47 -5.61 5.17
N HIS A 50 -24.77 -5.82 5.17
CA HIS A 50 -25.73 -4.99 4.47
C HIS A 50 -26.34 -3.97 5.43
N THR A 51 -26.44 -2.71 5.00
CA THR A 51 -27.18 -1.67 5.71
C THR A 51 -28.32 -1.17 4.84
N ALA A 52 -29.44 -0.80 5.47
CA ALA A 52 -30.61 -0.25 4.79
C ALA A 52 -30.70 1.26 5.03
N PRO A 53 -31.25 2.05 4.09
CA PRO A 53 -31.40 3.50 4.26
C PRO A 53 -32.15 3.91 5.54
N GLY A 54 -33.11 3.10 6.00
CA GLY A 54 -33.82 3.34 7.27
C GLY A 54 -32.87 3.36 8.47
N ARG A 55 -31.95 2.38 8.57
CA ARG A 55 -31.00 2.28 9.68
C ARG A 55 -29.96 3.40 9.68
N ILE A 56 -29.59 3.87 8.49
CA ILE A 56 -28.74 5.07 8.33
C ILE A 56 -29.44 6.29 8.92
N LYS A 57 -30.75 6.46 8.66
CA LYS A 57 -31.55 7.59 9.19
C LYS A 57 -31.77 7.52 10.71
N GLU A 58 -31.69 6.33 11.31
CA GLU A 58 -31.85 6.12 12.75
C GLU A 58 -30.60 6.47 13.57
N CYS A 59 -29.44 6.58 12.92
CA CYS A 59 -28.18 6.91 13.59
C CYS A 59 -28.27 8.30 14.25
N ARG A 60 -27.93 8.37 15.54
CA ARG A 60 -28.00 9.61 16.32
C ARG A 60 -26.60 10.16 16.55
N VAL A 61 -26.41 11.42 16.17
CA VAL A 61 -25.13 12.14 16.30
C VAL A 61 -25.35 13.48 16.97
N ARG A 62 -24.41 13.90 17.80
CA ARG A 62 -24.36 15.26 18.34
C ARG A 62 -23.55 16.12 17.37
N TYR A 63 -24.04 17.30 17.08
CA TYR A 63 -23.37 18.26 16.21
C TYR A 63 -23.67 19.70 16.66
N PRO A 64 -22.78 20.66 16.37
CA PRO A 64 -23.01 22.07 16.70
C PRO A 64 -24.16 22.62 15.86
N ARG A 65 -25.13 23.29 16.49
CA ARG A 65 -26.28 23.88 15.77
C ARG A 65 -25.93 25.15 14.99
N ASP A 66 -24.84 25.83 15.35
CA ASP A 66 -24.37 27.00 14.61
C ASP A 66 -23.68 26.58 13.31
N ILE A 67 -24.29 26.95 12.19
CA ILE A 67 -23.80 26.63 10.85
C ILE A 67 -22.40 27.21 10.58
N ARG A 68 -22.05 28.33 11.20
CA ARG A 68 -20.73 28.98 11.04
C ARG A 68 -19.64 28.16 11.71
N VAL A 69 -19.96 27.53 12.85
CA VAL A 69 -19.04 26.60 13.53
C VAL A 69 -18.84 25.35 12.68
N GLN A 70 -19.92 24.80 12.11
CA GLN A 70 -19.82 23.66 11.19
C GLN A 70 -18.96 23.99 9.97
N ALA A 71 -19.19 25.14 9.33
CA ALA A 71 -18.42 25.60 8.17
C ALA A 71 -16.93 25.73 8.51
N LYS A 72 -16.58 26.35 9.65
CA LYS A 72 -15.19 26.48 10.09
C LYS A 72 -14.51 25.13 10.31
N VAL A 73 -15.21 24.18 10.95
CA VAL A 73 -14.70 22.81 11.13
C VAL A 73 -14.48 22.14 9.77
N ALA A 74 -15.45 22.26 8.86
CA ALA A 74 -15.37 21.69 7.53
C ALA A 74 -14.24 22.29 6.70
N ASP A 75 -14.01 23.60 6.78
CA ASP A 75 -12.92 24.29 6.07
C ASP A 75 -11.55 23.76 6.52
N ILE A 76 -11.34 23.63 7.83
CA ILE A 76 -10.08 23.08 8.38
C ILE A 76 -9.86 21.64 7.89
N LEU A 77 -10.87 20.78 8.01
CA LEU A 77 -10.74 19.36 7.64
C LEU A 77 -10.58 19.17 6.13
N SER A 78 -11.31 19.95 5.32
CA SER A 78 -11.22 19.86 3.86
C SER A 78 -9.86 20.35 3.37
N ALA A 79 -9.25 21.35 4.00
CA ALA A 79 -7.90 21.78 3.67
C ALA A 79 -6.86 20.66 3.86
N TYR A 80 -7.01 19.81 4.89
CA TYR A 80 -6.14 18.64 5.06
C TYR A 80 -6.41 17.56 4.01
N ASP A 81 -7.68 17.30 3.68
CA ASP A 81 -8.02 16.34 2.61
C ASP A 81 -7.44 16.78 1.25
N ASP A 82 -7.53 18.07 0.93
CA ASP A 82 -6.95 18.64 -0.29
C ASP A 82 -5.43 18.47 -0.33
N LEU A 83 -4.74 18.67 0.80
CA LEU A 83 -3.30 18.45 0.91
C LEU A 83 -2.93 16.98 0.74
N ILE A 84 -3.68 16.05 1.36
CA ILE A 84 -3.47 14.61 1.22
C ILE A 84 -3.65 14.18 -0.24
N GLU A 85 -4.72 14.65 -0.88
CA GLU A 85 -5.03 14.34 -2.27
C GLU A 85 -3.97 14.90 -3.22
N ASN A 86 -3.50 16.13 -2.99
CA ASN A 86 -2.40 16.71 -3.76
C ASN A 86 -1.12 15.88 -3.62
N ASN A 87 -0.75 15.49 -2.39
CA ASN A 87 0.42 14.65 -2.15
C ASN A 87 0.29 13.27 -2.81
N ARG A 88 -0.89 12.64 -2.78
CA ARG A 88 -1.13 11.36 -3.48
C ARG A 88 -0.97 11.50 -4.99
N ARG A 89 -1.49 12.57 -5.59
CA ARG A 89 -1.30 12.85 -7.02
C ARG A 89 0.17 13.08 -7.36
N ARG A 90 0.91 13.81 -6.51
CA ARG A 90 2.35 14.02 -6.68
C ARG A 90 3.12 12.70 -6.63
N ILE A 91 2.82 11.83 -5.67
CA ILE A 91 3.43 10.49 -5.57
C ILE A 91 3.17 9.69 -6.85
N ALA A 92 1.91 9.63 -7.30
CA ALA A 92 1.55 8.90 -8.51
C ALA A 92 2.30 9.42 -9.77
N LEU A 93 2.41 10.74 -9.92
CA LEU A 93 3.16 11.36 -11.01
C LEU A 93 4.67 11.07 -10.93
N LEU A 94 5.24 11.05 -9.73
CA LEU A 94 6.66 10.72 -9.52
C LEU A 94 6.93 9.24 -9.83
N GLU A 95 6.06 8.33 -9.42
CA GLU A 95 6.14 6.91 -9.76
C GLU A 95 6.03 6.66 -11.27
N GLU A 96 5.12 7.39 -11.94
CA GLU A 96 4.97 7.34 -13.39
C GLU A 96 6.23 7.87 -14.09
N ALA A 97 6.75 9.02 -13.66
CA ALA A 97 7.98 9.60 -14.20
C ALA A 97 9.17 8.65 -14.01
N ALA A 98 9.33 8.03 -12.84
CA ALA A 98 10.39 7.05 -12.58
C ALA A 98 10.27 5.82 -13.50
N ARG A 99 9.05 5.29 -13.70
CA ARG A 99 8.81 4.17 -14.63
C ARG A 99 9.13 4.55 -16.08
N LEU A 100 8.76 5.75 -16.50
CA LEU A 100 9.07 6.25 -17.85
C LEU A 100 10.57 6.42 -18.04
N LEU A 101 11.28 7.02 -17.09
CA LEU A 101 12.73 7.14 -17.11
C LEU A 101 13.41 5.78 -17.22
N TYR A 102 12.96 4.79 -16.42
CA TYR A 102 13.49 3.43 -16.52
C TYR A 102 13.30 2.84 -17.92
N ARG A 103 12.11 2.99 -18.52
CA ARG A 103 11.85 2.50 -19.89
C ARG A 103 12.70 3.21 -20.93
N GLU A 104 12.77 4.54 -20.88
CA GLU A 104 13.61 5.30 -21.81
C GLU A 104 15.06 4.85 -21.71
N TRP A 105 15.60 4.71 -20.50
CA TRP A 105 17.03 4.44 -20.31
C TRP A 105 17.43 2.99 -20.52
N PHE A 106 16.63 2.03 -20.05
CA PHE A 106 17.03 0.61 -20.01
C PHE A 106 16.29 -0.28 -21.01
N VAL A 107 15.22 0.22 -21.65
CA VAL A 107 14.50 -0.50 -22.71
C VAL A 107 14.74 0.15 -24.07
N HIS A 108 14.69 1.48 -24.11
CA HIS A 108 14.92 2.24 -25.35
C HIS A 108 16.36 2.76 -25.48
N PHE A 109 17.20 2.58 -24.46
CA PHE A 109 18.60 3.01 -24.42
C PHE A 109 18.80 4.52 -24.69
N ARG A 110 17.82 5.35 -24.30
CA ARG A 110 17.83 6.81 -24.40
C ARG A 110 18.21 7.49 -23.08
N PHE A 111 19.31 7.04 -22.49
CA PHE A 111 19.89 7.69 -21.32
C PHE A 111 20.65 8.98 -21.72
N PRO A 112 20.94 9.91 -20.79
CA PRO A 112 21.67 11.13 -21.12
C PRO A 112 23.02 10.83 -21.79
N GLY A 113 23.24 11.36 -23.00
CA GLY A 113 24.47 11.15 -23.79
C GLY A 113 24.45 9.92 -24.71
N HIS A 114 23.34 9.17 -24.76
CA HIS A 114 23.19 8.02 -25.66
C HIS A 114 23.37 8.35 -27.15
N GLU A 115 23.21 9.62 -27.56
CA GLU A 115 23.40 10.09 -28.93
C GLU A 115 24.83 9.84 -29.43
N HIS A 116 25.78 9.72 -28.51
CA HIS A 116 27.20 9.46 -28.80
C HIS A 116 27.60 8.00 -28.57
N VAL A 117 26.66 7.13 -28.18
CA VAL A 117 26.91 5.72 -27.89
C VAL A 117 26.27 4.87 -29.00
N PRO A 118 27.06 4.23 -29.87
CA PRO A 118 26.49 3.39 -30.91
C PRO A 118 25.84 2.14 -30.30
N LEU A 119 24.85 1.60 -31.00
CA LEU A 119 24.27 0.30 -30.66
C LEU A 119 25.00 -0.81 -31.43
N ILE A 120 25.55 -1.78 -30.70
CA ILE A 120 26.17 -3.00 -31.22
C ILE A 120 25.25 -4.17 -30.87
N ASP A 121 24.76 -4.90 -31.87
CA ASP A 121 23.79 -6.00 -31.70
C ASP A 121 22.55 -5.65 -30.85
N GLY A 122 22.09 -4.41 -31.01
CA GLY A 122 20.92 -3.87 -30.32
C GLY A 122 21.15 -3.53 -28.84
N LEU A 123 22.40 -3.40 -28.39
CA LEU A 123 22.78 -2.91 -27.07
C LEU A 123 23.76 -1.73 -27.19
N PRO A 124 23.79 -0.80 -26.22
CA PRO A 124 24.81 0.25 -26.18
C PRO A 124 26.23 -0.35 -26.15
N GLU A 125 27.17 0.31 -26.83
CA GLU A 125 28.59 -0.07 -26.77
C GLU A 125 29.07 -0.21 -25.31
N GLY A 126 29.77 -1.30 -25.03
CA GLY A 126 30.22 -1.67 -23.68
C GLY A 126 29.20 -2.46 -22.85
N TRP A 127 27.97 -2.65 -23.32
CA TRP A 127 26.97 -3.50 -22.68
C TRP A 127 26.98 -4.89 -23.29
N GLU A 128 26.71 -5.89 -22.47
CA GLU A 128 26.67 -7.29 -22.90
C GLU A 128 25.46 -8.03 -22.33
N ARG A 129 25.01 -9.05 -23.08
CA ARG A 129 23.97 -9.98 -22.59
C ARG A 129 24.64 -11.08 -21.80
N GLN A 130 24.31 -11.19 -20.52
CA GLN A 130 24.73 -12.31 -19.69
C GLN A 130 23.52 -13.05 -19.12
N ALA A 131 23.68 -14.35 -18.89
CA ALA A 131 22.74 -15.10 -18.08
C ALA A 131 22.82 -14.60 -16.64
N ALA A 132 21.68 -14.39 -15.99
CA ALA A 132 21.67 -13.87 -14.62
C ALA A 132 22.50 -14.76 -13.66
N SER A 133 22.48 -16.08 -13.85
CA SER A 133 23.30 -17.05 -13.10
C SER A 133 24.82 -16.88 -13.26
N ALA A 134 25.28 -16.13 -14.27
CA ALA A 134 26.70 -15.82 -14.44
C ALA A 134 27.16 -14.61 -13.59
N VAL A 135 26.21 -13.78 -13.14
CA VAL A 135 26.47 -12.52 -12.43
C VAL A 135 25.85 -12.47 -11.03
N MET A 136 25.05 -13.47 -10.65
CA MET A 136 24.42 -13.54 -9.33
C MET A 136 24.34 -14.98 -8.80
N ASP A 137 24.55 -15.12 -7.50
CA ASP A 137 24.31 -16.37 -6.78
C ASP A 137 22.84 -16.45 -6.34
N VAL A 138 22.14 -17.49 -6.80
CA VAL A 138 20.76 -17.75 -6.37
C VAL A 138 20.78 -18.69 -5.18
N LEU A 139 20.51 -18.15 -4.00
CA LEU A 139 20.53 -18.89 -2.74
C LEU A 139 19.09 -19.23 -2.30
N SER A 140 18.90 -20.43 -1.75
CA SER A 140 17.60 -20.88 -1.27
C SER A 140 17.40 -20.59 0.21
N GLY A 141 16.20 -20.15 0.59
CA GLY A 141 15.81 -20.07 2.01
C GLY A 141 15.51 -21.44 2.62
N GLY A 142 15.38 -21.46 3.95
CA GLY A 142 15.03 -22.64 4.75
C GLY A 142 14.29 -22.21 6.00
N THR A 143 13.35 -23.03 6.47
CA THR A 143 12.59 -22.75 7.69
C THR A 143 12.97 -23.78 8.74
N PRO A 144 13.40 -23.38 9.94
CA PRO A 144 13.65 -24.33 11.02
C PRO A 144 12.31 -24.92 11.48
N LYS A 145 12.34 -26.05 12.20
CA LYS A 145 11.08 -26.69 12.65
C LYS A 145 10.27 -25.73 13.52
N THR A 146 9.12 -25.30 13.00
CA THR A 146 8.25 -24.30 13.66
C THR A 146 7.73 -24.75 15.02
N GLY A 147 7.59 -26.06 15.24
CA GLY A 147 7.14 -26.61 16.52
C GLY A 147 8.20 -26.62 17.64
N ASN A 148 9.48 -26.35 17.35
CA ASN A 148 10.49 -26.26 18.39
C ASN A 148 10.66 -24.81 18.85
N ALA A 149 10.14 -24.50 20.03
CA ALA A 149 10.19 -23.15 20.60
C ALA A 149 11.63 -22.63 20.83
N THR A 150 12.63 -23.50 21.02
CA THR A 150 14.02 -23.07 21.26
C THR A 150 14.67 -22.41 20.04
N PHE A 151 14.09 -22.59 18.86
CA PHE A 151 14.60 -22.02 17.61
C PHE A 151 14.17 -20.58 17.37
N TRP A 152 13.18 -20.07 18.11
CA TRP A 152 12.52 -18.79 17.85
C TRP A 152 12.84 -17.76 18.95
N ASP A 153 12.46 -16.51 18.69
CA ASP A 153 12.55 -15.40 19.65
C ASP A 153 13.99 -15.09 20.12
N GLY A 154 14.97 -15.28 19.23
CA GLY A 154 16.37 -14.85 19.42
C GLY A 154 16.66 -13.48 18.83
N ASP A 155 17.93 -13.22 18.51
CA ASP A 155 18.41 -11.93 18.00
C ASP A 155 18.62 -11.89 16.47
N ILE A 156 18.44 -13.00 15.78
CA ILE A 156 18.72 -13.12 14.34
C ILE A 156 17.42 -12.93 13.55
N GLY A 157 17.38 -11.95 12.64
CA GLY A 157 16.21 -11.72 11.79
C GLY A 157 15.86 -12.92 10.90
N PHE A 158 14.58 -13.28 10.83
CA PHE A 158 14.07 -14.36 9.99
C PHE A 158 13.10 -13.81 8.95
N PHE A 159 13.62 -13.54 7.75
CA PHE A 159 12.85 -12.96 6.65
C PHE A 159 11.84 -13.95 6.07
N THR A 160 10.60 -13.49 5.90
CA THR A 160 9.51 -14.22 5.26
C THR A 160 8.81 -13.34 4.22
N PRO A 161 7.95 -13.89 3.35
CA PRO A 161 7.17 -13.08 2.41
C PRO A 161 6.28 -12.00 3.05
N LYS A 162 6.01 -12.06 4.36
CA LYS A 162 5.28 -11.02 5.07
C LYS A 162 6.13 -9.78 5.36
N ASP A 163 7.45 -9.95 5.39
CA ASP A 163 8.43 -8.88 5.62
C ASP A 163 8.72 -8.11 4.32
N ALA A 164 8.33 -8.66 3.17
CA ALA A 164 8.35 -7.96 1.89
C ALA A 164 7.27 -6.85 1.89
N THR A 165 7.66 -5.66 2.33
CA THR A 165 6.81 -4.47 2.39
C THR A 165 6.88 -3.67 1.09
N ASP A 166 6.32 -2.47 1.07
CA ASP A 166 6.39 -1.59 -0.11
C ASP A 166 7.65 -0.71 -0.10
N THR A 167 8.55 -0.92 0.86
CA THR A 167 9.87 -0.30 0.92
C THR A 167 10.95 -1.28 0.46
N PRO A 168 11.94 -0.84 -0.32
CA PRO A 168 12.99 -1.72 -0.86
C PRO A 168 13.98 -2.23 0.21
N TYR A 169 13.90 -1.72 1.44
CA TYR A 169 14.77 -2.10 2.54
C TYR A 169 13.97 -2.67 3.70
N VAL A 170 14.46 -3.76 4.28
CA VAL A 170 13.92 -4.38 5.48
C VAL A 170 14.98 -4.37 6.56
N LEU A 171 14.76 -3.55 7.59
CA LEU A 171 15.69 -3.37 8.70
C LEU A 171 15.36 -4.28 9.89
N THR A 172 14.14 -4.80 9.93
CA THR A 172 13.61 -5.64 11.01
C THR A 172 12.62 -6.64 10.44
N THR A 173 12.56 -7.85 11.01
CA THR A 173 11.64 -8.91 10.59
C THR A 173 10.56 -9.16 11.66
N GLU A 174 9.38 -9.63 11.25
CA GLU A 174 8.26 -10.00 12.15
C GLU A 174 8.70 -11.08 13.16
N LYS A 175 9.60 -11.97 12.74
CA LYS A 175 10.12 -13.07 13.54
C LYS A 175 11.63 -13.03 13.61
N THR A 176 12.15 -13.57 14.71
CA THR A 176 13.57 -13.82 14.89
C THR A 176 13.81 -15.27 15.27
N ILE A 177 15.03 -15.72 15.05
CA ILE A 177 15.51 -17.06 15.40
C ILE A 177 16.74 -16.97 16.30
N THR A 178 16.98 -18.04 17.06
CA THR A 178 18.20 -18.22 17.86
C THR A 178 19.34 -18.75 17.00
N GLU A 179 20.57 -18.72 17.53
CA GLU A 179 21.73 -19.41 16.93
C GLU A 179 21.46 -20.92 16.73
N GLU A 180 20.73 -21.55 17.64
CA GLU A 180 20.30 -22.95 17.50
C GLU A 180 19.34 -23.12 16.32
N GLY A 181 18.37 -22.20 16.20
CA GLY A 181 17.44 -22.14 15.07
C GLY A 181 18.16 -21.97 13.73
N LEU A 182 19.17 -21.09 13.66
CA LEU A 182 19.99 -20.88 12.48
C LEU A 182 20.77 -22.14 12.10
N ARG A 183 21.40 -22.82 13.06
CA ARG A 183 22.13 -24.09 12.80
C ARG A 183 21.20 -25.21 12.34
N ALA A 184 19.93 -25.18 12.74
CA ALA A 184 18.90 -26.11 12.31
C ALA A 184 18.24 -25.71 10.97
N CYS A 185 18.54 -24.53 10.43
CA CYS A 185 18.05 -24.10 9.12
C CYS A 185 18.87 -24.73 7.99
N ASN A 186 18.19 -25.00 6.87
CA ASN A 186 18.88 -25.36 5.62
C ASN A 186 19.42 -24.13 4.87
N SER A 187 19.14 -22.93 5.37
CA SER A 187 19.67 -21.65 4.87
C SER A 187 20.73 -21.12 5.83
N LYS A 188 21.61 -20.26 5.29
CA LYS A 188 22.67 -19.59 6.04
C LYS A 188 22.21 -18.19 6.44
N LEU A 189 22.97 -17.58 7.34
CA LEU A 189 22.87 -16.13 7.56
C LEU A 189 23.43 -15.42 6.33
N TYR A 190 22.63 -14.54 5.74
CA TYR A 190 23.02 -13.75 4.58
C TYR A 190 23.69 -12.45 5.01
N PRO A 191 24.72 -11.97 4.29
CA PRO A 191 25.34 -10.69 4.59
C PRO A 191 24.36 -9.53 4.37
N THR A 192 24.69 -8.38 4.94
CA THR A 192 24.02 -7.11 4.62
C THR A 192 24.05 -6.86 3.11
N ASP A 193 23.04 -6.16 2.60
CA ASP A 193 22.85 -5.87 1.17
C ASP A 193 22.56 -7.09 0.28
N THR A 194 22.12 -8.22 0.87
CA THR A 194 21.56 -9.34 0.11
C THR A 194 20.15 -9.03 -0.38
N LEU A 195 19.90 -9.22 -1.68
CA LEU A 195 18.57 -9.09 -2.28
C LEU A 195 17.72 -10.34 -1.98
N PHE A 196 16.57 -10.15 -1.33
CA PHE A 196 15.58 -11.20 -1.16
C PHE A 196 14.49 -11.04 -2.22
N ILE A 197 14.09 -12.16 -2.84
CA ILE A 197 13.00 -12.19 -3.81
C ILE A 197 12.01 -13.27 -3.38
N THR A 198 10.73 -12.94 -3.32
CA THR A 198 9.69 -13.92 -3.04
C THR A 198 9.52 -14.87 -4.22
N ALA A 199 9.83 -16.15 -4.01
CA ALA A 199 9.70 -17.19 -5.04
C ALA A 199 8.38 -18.00 -4.94
N ARG A 200 7.63 -17.87 -3.85
CA ARG A 200 6.34 -18.57 -3.62
C ARG A 200 5.31 -17.60 -3.04
N GLY A 201 4.05 -17.70 -3.47
CA GLY A 201 3.00 -16.76 -3.09
C GLY A 201 2.97 -15.53 -4.01
N THR A 202 3.17 -14.33 -3.45
CA THR A 202 3.34 -13.07 -4.19
C THR A 202 4.67 -13.04 -4.93
N VAL A 203 4.81 -13.83 -6.00
CA VAL A 203 6.05 -13.99 -6.77
C VAL A 203 6.58 -12.65 -7.27
N GLY A 204 7.88 -12.41 -7.07
CA GLY A 204 8.58 -11.23 -7.61
C GLY A 204 8.46 -9.97 -6.76
N LYS A 205 7.93 -10.08 -5.53
CA LYS A 205 8.05 -9.00 -4.55
C LYS A 205 9.49 -9.01 -4.00
N LEU A 206 10.10 -7.82 -3.97
CA LEU A 206 11.44 -7.53 -3.47
C LEU A 206 11.31 -6.84 -2.12
#